data_AF-A0A7X8XNR4-F1
#
_entry.id   AF-A0A7X8XNR4-F1
#
_cell.length_a   1.000
_cell.length_b   1.000
_cell.length_c   1.000
_cell.angle_alpha   90.00
_cell.angle_beta   90.00
_cell.angle_gamma   90.00
#
_symmetry.space_group_name_H-M   'P 1'
#
loop_
_entity.id
_entity.type
_entity.pdbx_description
1 polymer ?
#
loop_
_entity_poly.entity_id
_entity_poly.type
_entity_poly.pdbx_seq_one_letter_code
_entity_poly.pdbx_strand_id
1 'polypeptide(L)'
;EMRNQTLALGISQISAGSRTNPGAYKSGGGGESFEAAQFQLGDHRELDEVIREVSGMGYLPSFCTACYRLGRTGQDFMDLARPGEIKDHCNPNAVATFLEYLQDYASSETRRVGEAAIAREIAGMEGVARQRSESMAARVRRGEHDVIC
;
A
#
# COMPACT_ATOMS: atom_id res chain seq x y z
N GLU A 1 0.43 -12.52 -13.95
CA GLU A 1 0.17 -11.90 -15.26
C GLU A 1 -1.19 -11.19 -15.33
N MET A 2 -2.33 -11.89 -15.28
CA MET A 2 -3.67 -11.25 -15.35
C MET A 2 -3.85 -10.12 -14.32
N ARG A 3 -3.44 -10.36 -13.07
CA ARG A 3 -3.47 -9.35 -12.00
C ARG A 3 -2.72 -8.06 -12.36
N ASN A 4 -1.59 -8.16 -13.05
CA ASN A 4 -0.76 -7.01 -13.37
C ASN A 4 -1.42 -6.17 -14.48
N GLN A 5 -2.07 -6.84 -15.42
CA GLN A 5 -2.83 -6.19 -16.48
C GLN A 5 -4.03 -5.43 -15.92
N THR A 6 -4.70 -5.95 -14.88
CA THR A 6 -5.85 -5.27 -14.29
C THR A 6 -5.48 -4.04 -13.46
N LEU A 7 -4.26 -3.93 -12.93
CA LEU A 7 -3.80 -2.70 -12.26
C LEU A 7 -3.89 -1.48 -13.19
N ALA A 8 -3.56 -1.66 -14.47
CA ALA A 8 -3.66 -0.60 -15.48
C ALA A 8 -5.11 -0.22 -15.84
N LEU A 9 -6.10 -1.03 -15.45
CA LEU A 9 -7.52 -0.83 -15.75
C LEU A 9 -8.30 -0.11 -14.64
N GLY A 10 -7.61 0.40 -13.61
CA GLY A 10 -8.22 1.22 -12.55
C GLY A 10 -8.49 0.50 -11.23
N ILE A 11 -7.89 -0.67 -11.01
CA ILE A 11 -7.91 -1.32 -9.70
C ILE A 11 -7.16 -0.44 -8.68
N SER A 12 -7.83 -0.10 -7.59
CA SER A 12 -7.27 0.76 -6.52
C SER A 12 -6.95 0.00 -5.23
N GLN A 13 -7.39 -1.25 -5.09
CA GLN A 13 -7.13 -2.10 -3.92
C GLN A 13 -6.96 -3.56 -4.33
N ILE A 14 -6.00 -4.24 -3.69
CA ILE A 14 -5.70 -5.65 -3.91
C ILE A 14 -5.30 -6.31 -2.58
N SER A 15 -5.58 -7.61 -2.43
CA SER A 15 -5.07 -8.42 -1.31
C SER A 15 -3.78 -9.13 -1.69
N ALA A 16 -2.88 -9.40 -0.73
CA ALA A 16 -1.60 -10.08 -0.97
C ALA A 16 -1.22 -10.92 0.25
N GLY A 17 -0.51 -12.05 0.04
CA GLY A 17 -0.19 -12.99 1.13
C GLY A 17 -1.43 -13.61 1.80
N SER A 18 -2.56 -13.66 1.09
CA SER A 18 -3.85 -14.08 1.64
C SER A 18 -3.86 -15.54 2.09
N ARG A 19 -4.62 -15.83 3.14
CA ARG A 19 -5.04 -17.19 3.50
C ARG A 19 -6.57 -17.22 3.63
N THR A 20 -7.22 -18.17 2.95
CA THR A 20 -8.67 -18.24 2.78
C THR A 20 -9.34 -19.34 3.61
N ASN A 21 -8.56 -19.99 4.47
CA ASN A 21 -8.96 -21.04 5.39
C ASN A 21 -8.82 -20.55 6.86
N PRO A 22 -9.78 -20.88 7.75
CA PRO A 22 -9.72 -20.47 9.16
C PRO A 22 -8.41 -20.89 9.85
N GLY A 23 -7.75 -19.95 10.54
CA GLY A 23 -6.55 -20.22 11.35
C GLY A 23 -5.23 -20.35 10.56
N ALA A 24 -5.26 -20.21 9.24
CA ALA A 24 -4.13 -20.55 8.37
C ALA A 24 -2.90 -19.62 8.46
N TYR A 25 -3.07 -18.37 8.91
CA TYR A 25 -1.93 -17.49 9.17
C TYR A 25 -1.07 -17.99 10.35
N LYS A 26 -1.66 -18.73 11.31
CA LYS A 26 -0.94 -19.29 12.47
C LYS A 26 -0.19 -20.58 12.13
N SER A 27 -0.73 -21.41 11.25
CA SER A 27 -0.15 -22.71 10.89
C SER A 27 0.98 -22.64 9.88
N GLY A 28 1.45 -21.44 9.51
CA GLY A 28 2.60 -21.23 8.64
C GLY A 28 2.42 -21.81 7.23
N GLY A 29 1.18 -21.96 6.76
CA GLY A 29 0.87 -22.58 5.47
C GLY A 29 0.88 -24.12 5.46
N GLY A 30 1.27 -24.78 6.55
CA GLY A 30 1.31 -26.26 6.63
C GLY A 30 -0.04 -26.93 6.91
N GLY A 31 -1.08 -26.15 7.21
CA GLY A 31 -2.45 -26.64 7.38
C GLY A 31 -3.24 -26.63 6.08
N GLU A 32 -2.79 -27.40 5.09
CA GLU A 32 -3.46 -27.56 3.78
C GLU A 32 -4.72 -28.45 3.88
N SER A 33 -5.64 -28.14 4.79
CA SER A 33 -7.01 -28.59 4.58
C SER A 33 -7.61 -27.71 3.49
N PHE A 34 -7.31 -28.04 2.23
CA PHE A 34 -7.96 -27.44 1.05
C PHE A 34 -9.49 -27.47 1.17
N GLU A 35 -10.03 -28.46 1.88
CA GLU A 35 -11.45 -28.63 2.15
C GLU A 35 -12.07 -27.49 2.98
N ALA A 36 -11.28 -26.77 3.79
CA ALA A 36 -11.76 -25.68 4.63
C ALA A 36 -11.54 -24.28 4.03
N ALA A 37 -10.91 -24.18 2.85
CA ALA A 37 -10.71 -22.90 2.19
C ALA A 37 -12.01 -22.41 1.55
N GLN A 38 -12.33 -21.11 1.69
CA GLN A 38 -13.50 -20.52 1.05
C GLN A 38 -13.42 -20.59 -0.49
N PHE A 39 -12.20 -20.45 -1.02
CA PHE A 39 -11.86 -20.58 -2.43
C PHE A 39 -10.35 -20.83 -2.59
N GLN A 40 -9.94 -21.33 -3.75
CA GLN A 40 -8.54 -21.49 -4.12
C GLN A 40 -7.93 -20.17 -4.59
N LEU A 41 -6.72 -19.88 -4.12
CA LEU A 41 -6.00 -18.68 -4.52
C LEU A 41 -5.47 -18.83 -5.96
N GLY A 42 -5.57 -17.75 -6.74
CA GLY A 42 -4.89 -17.65 -8.03
C GLY A 42 -3.50 -17.03 -7.93
N ASP A 43 -3.14 -16.47 -6.78
CA ASP A 43 -1.86 -15.84 -6.49
C ASP A 43 -1.42 -16.23 -5.07
N HIS A 44 -0.34 -17.02 -4.99
CA HIS A 44 0.19 -17.59 -3.74
C HIS A 44 1.43 -16.84 -3.23
N ARG A 45 1.81 -15.75 -3.89
CA ARG A 45 3.03 -15.01 -3.56
C ARG A 45 2.90 -14.35 -2.20
N GLU A 46 4.00 -14.32 -1.49
CA GLU A 46 4.12 -13.62 -0.22
C GLU A 46 3.99 -12.10 -0.42
N LEU A 47 3.62 -11.39 0.64
CA LEU A 47 3.38 -9.94 0.58
C LEU A 47 4.60 -9.19 0.02
N ASP A 48 5.81 -9.52 0.47
CA ASP A 48 7.04 -8.85 0.05
C ASP A 48 7.29 -8.96 -1.47
N GLU A 49 6.99 -10.13 -2.05
CA GLU A 49 7.14 -10.34 -3.49
C GLU A 49 6.13 -9.51 -4.30
N VAL A 50 4.87 -9.47 -3.85
CA VAL A 50 3.83 -8.65 -4.51
C VAL A 50 4.17 -7.17 -4.42
N ILE A 51 4.63 -6.71 -3.26
CA ILE A 51 5.03 -5.31 -3.05
C ILE A 51 6.20 -4.95 -3.98
N ARG A 52 7.24 -5.79 -4.05
CA ARG A 52 8.39 -5.59 -4.94
C ARG A 52 7.97 -5.50 -6.40
N GLU A 53 7.08 -6.37 -6.86
CA GLU A 53 6.57 -6.35 -8.23
C GLU A 53 5.80 -5.05 -8.51
N VAL A 54 4.83 -4.70 -7.66
CA VAL A 54 4.01 -3.49 -7.84
C VAL A 54 4.88 -2.23 -7.87
N SER A 55 5.87 -2.12 -6.98
CA SER A 55 6.84 -1.02 -6.99
C SER A 55 7.76 -1.03 -8.22
N GLY A 56 8.14 -2.22 -8.70
CA GLY A 56 8.94 -2.41 -9.91
C GLY A 56 8.19 -2.01 -11.18
N MET A 57 6.86 -2.16 -11.20
CA MET A 57 5.98 -1.71 -12.28
C MET A 57 5.77 -0.19 -12.30
N GLY A 58 6.26 0.53 -11.29
CA GLY A 58 6.13 1.99 -11.21
C GLY A 58 4.95 2.49 -10.39
N TYR A 59 4.15 1.59 -9.79
CA TYR A 59 3.08 1.97 -8.87
C TYR A 59 3.63 2.18 -7.45
N LEU A 60 2.90 2.95 -6.64
CA LEU A 60 3.20 3.14 -5.23
C LEU A 60 2.21 2.32 -4.36
N PRO A 61 2.66 1.23 -3.72
CA PRO A 61 1.86 0.55 -2.70
C PRO A 61 1.49 1.49 -1.56
N SER A 62 0.40 1.20 -0.85
CA SER A 62 -0.07 2.02 0.26
C SER A 62 -0.79 1.15 1.29
N PHE A 63 -0.56 1.45 2.56
CA PHE A 63 -1.27 0.85 3.70
C PHE A 63 -2.12 1.91 4.42
N CYS A 64 -2.51 2.95 3.69
CA CYS A 64 -3.25 4.10 4.21
C CYS A 64 -4.59 3.71 4.83
N THR A 65 -4.82 4.25 6.02
CA THR A 65 -6.09 4.15 6.76
C THR A 65 -6.49 5.53 7.33
N ALA A 66 -5.95 6.60 6.75
CA ALA A 66 -6.10 7.98 7.23
C ALA A 66 -7.53 8.50 7.10
N CYS A 67 -8.26 8.16 6.04
CA CYS A 67 -9.65 8.60 5.87
C CYS A 67 -10.54 8.12 7.02
N TYR A 68 -10.35 6.87 7.45
CA TYR A 68 -11.06 6.31 8.59
C TYR A 68 -10.75 7.06 9.90
N ARG A 69 -9.46 7.24 10.22
CA ARG A 69 -9.03 7.92 11.46
C ARG A 69 -9.44 9.38 11.54
N LEU A 70 -9.49 10.06 10.41
CA LEU A 70 -9.83 11.48 10.32
C LEU A 70 -11.32 11.72 10.03
N GLY A 71 -12.15 10.68 10.07
CA GLY A 71 -13.60 10.80 9.87
C GLY A 71 -14.05 11.11 8.44
N ARG A 72 -13.15 11.07 7.45
CA ARG A 72 -13.45 11.29 6.03
C ARG A 72 -14.16 10.06 5.46
N THR A 73 -15.45 9.97 5.72
CA THR A 73 -16.31 8.85 5.31
C THR A 73 -17.57 9.37 4.64
N GLY A 74 -18.18 8.56 3.78
CA GLY A 74 -19.41 8.95 3.09
C GLY A 74 -19.23 10.23 2.25
N GLN A 75 -20.02 11.25 2.57
CA GLN A 75 -20.03 12.51 1.83
C GLN A 75 -18.69 13.28 1.95
N ASP A 76 -18.10 13.34 3.14
CA ASP A 76 -16.86 14.08 3.38
C ASP A 76 -15.69 13.53 2.55
N PHE A 77 -15.65 12.20 2.36
CA PHE A 77 -14.70 11.58 1.44
C PHE A 77 -14.96 12.01 -0.01
N MET A 78 -16.22 11.96 -0.43
CA MET A 78 -16.60 12.24 -1.81
C MET A 78 -16.43 13.71 -2.20
N ASP A 79 -16.52 14.63 -1.23
CA ASP A 79 -16.28 16.06 -1.44
C ASP A 79 -14.81 16.37 -1.73
N LEU A 80 -13.88 15.53 -1.25
CA LEU A 80 -12.48 15.57 -1.63
C LEU A 80 -12.20 14.77 -2.91
N ALA A 81 -12.83 13.61 -3.05
CA ALA A 81 -12.52 12.66 -4.12
C ALA A 81 -13.04 13.10 -5.50
N ARG A 82 -14.29 13.58 -5.59
CA ARG A 82 -14.89 14.02 -6.86
C ARG A 82 -14.15 15.18 -7.54
N PRO A 83 -13.75 16.26 -6.84
CA PRO A 83 -12.99 17.33 -7.47
C PRO A 83 -11.51 16.98 -7.68
N GLY A 84 -11.04 15.84 -7.16
CA GLY A 84 -9.65 15.40 -7.29
C GLY A 84 -8.70 15.98 -6.25
N GLU A 85 -9.21 16.68 -5.23
CA GLU A 85 -8.43 17.22 -4.11
C GLU A 85 -7.91 16.12 -3.18
N ILE A 86 -8.52 14.94 -3.22
CA ILE A 86 -8.11 13.79 -2.41
C ILE A 86 -6.64 13.40 -2.63
N LYS A 87 -6.04 13.70 -3.78
CA LYS A 87 -4.62 13.43 -4.08
C LYS A 87 -3.66 14.15 -3.13
N ASP A 88 -4.06 15.30 -2.60
CA ASP A 88 -3.26 16.07 -1.64
C ASP A 88 -3.21 15.43 -0.25
N HIS A 89 -3.94 14.32 -0.07
CA HIS A 89 -3.93 13.48 1.12
C HIS A 89 -3.51 12.05 0.80
N CYS A 90 -4.08 11.43 -0.24
CA CYS A 90 -3.77 10.05 -0.61
C CYS A 90 -2.30 9.86 -0.99
N ASN A 91 -1.71 10.79 -1.75
CA ASN A 91 -0.32 10.65 -2.20
C ASN A 91 0.67 10.76 -1.02
N PRO A 92 0.58 11.77 -0.12
CA PRO A 92 1.42 11.80 1.08
C PRO A 92 1.24 10.61 2.01
N ASN A 93 -0.01 10.15 2.20
CA ASN A 93 -0.28 8.99 3.06
C ASN A 93 0.27 7.69 2.44
N ALA A 94 0.25 7.55 1.10
CA ALA A 94 0.87 6.42 0.42
C ALA A 94 2.39 6.43 0.63
N VAL A 95 3.04 7.58 0.50
CA VAL A 95 4.48 7.73 0.78
C VAL A 95 4.81 7.35 2.21
N ALA A 96 4.08 7.89 3.20
CA ALA A 96 4.36 7.66 4.60
C ALA A 96 4.16 6.20 5.00
N THR A 97 2.98 5.63 4.70
CA THR A 97 2.66 4.24 5.09
C THR A 97 3.48 3.20 4.34
N PHE A 98 3.86 3.48 3.09
CA PHE A 98 4.75 2.58 2.37
C PHE A 98 6.17 2.64 2.93
N LEU A 99 6.65 3.83 3.28
CA LEU A 99 7.96 3.97 3.93
C LEU A 99 8.01 3.28 5.30
N GLU A 100 6.95 3.33 6.09
CA GLU A 100 6.82 2.55 7.33
C GLU A 100 6.96 1.05 7.03
N TYR A 101 6.21 0.54 6.05
CA TYR A 101 6.32 -0.86 5.64
C TYR A 101 7.76 -1.25 5.23
N LEU A 102 8.45 -0.39 4.49
CA LEU A 102 9.82 -0.64 4.03
C LEU A 102 10.83 -0.68 5.18
N GLN A 103 10.58 0.03 6.28
CA GLN A 103 11.45 0.01 7.45
C GLN A 103 11.18 -1.18 8.36
N ASP A 104 9.90 -1.53 8.53
CA ASP A 104 9.48 -2.50 9.54
C ASP A 104 9.47 -3.95 9.02
N TYR A 105 9.14 -4.17 7.74
CA TYR A 105 8.80 -5.51 7.24
C TYR A 105 9.53 -5.92 5.96
N ALA A 106 9.95 -4.97 5.12
CA ALA A 106 10.45 -5.30 3.79
C ALA A 106 11.80 -6.00 3.78
N SER A 107 11.99 -6.90 2.81
CA SER A 107 13.32 -7.42 2.48
C SER A 107 14.23 -6.30 1.93
N SER A 108 15.53 -6.53 1.92
CA SER A 108 16.51 -5.56 1.38
C SER A 108 16.27 -5.23 -0.10
N GLU A 109 15.84 -6.21 -0.89
CA GLU A 109 15.52 -6.00 -2.30
C GLU A 109 14.26 -5.15 -2.47
N THR A 110 13.21 -5.48 -1.73
CA THR A 110 11.95 -4.73 -1.74
C THR A 110 12.15 -3.31 -1.27
N ARG A 111 12.95 -3.11 -0.21
CA ARG A 111 13.35 -1.79 0.27
C ARG A 111 14.00 -0.94 -0.82
N ARG A 112 14.95 -1.50 -1.56
CA ARG A 112 15.64 -0.79 -2.65
C ARG A 112 14.67 -0.34 -3.76
N VAL A 113 13.78 -1.24 -4.21
CA VAL A 113 12.81 -0.92 -5.27
C VAL A 113 11.75 0.06 -4.76
N GLY A 114 11.28 -0.13 -3.53
CA GLY A 114 10.27 0.73 -2.89
C GLY A 114 10.77 2.14 -2.61
N GLU A 115 11.99 2.31 -2.11
CA GLU A 115 12.60 3.64 -1.91
C GLU A 115 12.75 4.39 -3.24
N ALA A 116 13.10 3.69 -4.33
CA ALA A 116 13.14 4.27 -5.67
C ALA A 116 11.73 4.66 -6.17
N ALA A 117 10.70 3.87 -5.86
CA ALA A 117 9.31 4.20 -6.19
C ALA A 117 8.81 5.44 -5.43
N ILE A 118 9.10 5.53 -4.13
CA ILE A 118 8.80 6.73 -3.32
C ILE A 118 9.48 7.97 -3.88
N ALA A 119 10.76 7.87 -4.22
CA ALA A 119 11.51 9.01 -4.77
C ALA A 119 10.92 9.50 -6.09
N ARG A 120 10.54 8.58 -6.99
CA ARG A 120 9.86 8.93 -8.25
C ARG A 120 8.50 9.57 -8.01
N GLU A 121 7.69 9.01 -7.11
CA GLU A 121 6.38 9.56 -6.81
C GLU A 121 6.51 11.01 -6.29
N ILE A 122 7.35 11.25 -5.27
CA ILE A 122 7.55 12.61 -4.72
C ILE A 122 8.04 13.58 -5.79
N ALA A 123 8.93 13.15 -6.69
CA ALA A 123 9.42 13.99 -7.78
C ALA A 123 8.33 14.37 -8.79
N GLY A 124 7.30 13.53 -8.96
CA GLY A 124 6.14 13.80 -9.82
C GLY A 124 5.03 14.62 -9.15
N MET A 125 5.12 14.87 -7.84
CA MET A 125 4.16 15.70 -7.11
C MET A 125 4.52 17.19 -7.18
N GLU A 126 3.50 18.03 -7.02
CA GLU A 126 3.63 19.48 -6.91
C GLU A 126 2.87 20.02 -5.70
N GLY A 127 3.15 21.26 -5.31
CA GLY A 127 2.39 22.00 -4.29
C GLY A 127 2.29 21.28 -2.95
N VAL A 128 1.06 21.23 -2.41
CA VAL A 128 0.75 20.72 -1.06
C VAL A 128 1.08 19.23 -0.93
N ALA A 129 0.78 18.42 -1.96
CA ALA A 129 1.07 16.99 -1.96
C ALA A 129 2.57 16.72 -1.78
N ARG A 130 3.43 17.43 -2.52
CA ARG A 130 4.88 17.26 -2.41
C ARG A 130 5.40 17.66 -1.03
N GLN A 131 5.01 18.85 -0.56
CA GLN A 131 5.45 19.38 0.73
C GLN A 131 5.04 18.45 1.89
N ARG A 132 3.79 17.96 1.89
CA ARG A 132 3.31 17.00 2.88
C ARG A 132 4.09 15.68 2.80
N SER A 133 4.29 15.14 1.60
CA SER A 133 5.02 13.88 1.41
C SER A 133 6.45 13.95 1.93
N GLU A 134 7.18 15.03 1.62
CA GLU A 134 8.55 15.24 2.09
C GLU A 134 8.60 15.37 3.63
N SER A 135 7.69 16.15 4.21
CA SER A 135 7.58 16.34 5.66
C SER A 135 7.23 15.05 6.40
N MET A 136 6.21 14.33 5.92
CA MET A 136 5.76 13.07 6.51
C MET A 136 6.82 11.97 6.36
N ALA A 137 7.45 11.86 5.19
CA ALA A 137 8.56 10.92 4.99
C ALA A 137 9.72 11.21 5.95
N ALA A 138 10.04 12.48 6.21
CA ALA A 138 11.08 12.83 7.18
C ALA A 138 10.73 12.41 8.61
N ARG A 139 9.45 12.49 9.01
CA ARG A 139 8.95 11.99 10.30
C ARG A 139 9.10 10.47 10.41
N VAL A 140 8.64 9.75 9.39
CA VAL A 140 8.75 8.29 9.34
C VAL A 140 10.21 7.83 9.36
N ARG A 141 11.13 8.51 8.65
CA ARG A 141 12.58 8.20 8.71
C ARG A 141 13.20 8.39 10.10
N ARG A 142 12.58 9.16 10.98
CA ARG A 142 13.00 9.32 12.39
C ARG A 142 12.38 8.29 13.32
N GLY A 143 11.60 7.34 12.80
CA GLY A 143 10.94 6.30 13.57
C GLY A 143 9.57 6.69 14.13
N GLU A 144 8.93 7.74 13.58
CA GLU A 144 7.51 7.98 13.86
C GLU A 144 6.64 7.04 13.02
N HIS A 145 5.61 6.46 13.62
CA HIS A 145 4.62 5.60 12.96
C HIS A 145 3.23 6.23 12.97
N ASP A 146 2.35 5.75 12.08
CA ASP A 146 0.99 6.24 11.88
C ASP A 146 0.97 7.75 11.51
N VAL A 147 1.94 8.15 10.68
CA VAL A 147 2.04 9.53 10.20
C VAL A 147 1.02 9.75 9.08
N ILE A 148 -0.08 10.44 9.39
CA ILE A 148 -1.22 10.65 8.48
C ILE A 148 -1.60 12.13 8.29
N CYS A 149 -2.27 12.43 7.17
CA CYS A 149 -2.88 13.73 6.84
C CYS A 149 -4.22 13.60 6.10
#